data_AF-A0A7S0PH42-F1
#
_entry.id   AF-A0A7S0PH42-F1
#
_cell.length_a   1.000
_cell.length_b   1.000
_cell.length_c   1.000
_cell.angle_alpha   90.00
_cell.angle_beta   90.00
_cell.angle_gamma   90.00
#
_symmetry.space_group_name_H-M   'P 1'
#
loop_
_entity.id
_entity.type
_entity.pdbx_description
1 polymer ?
#
loop_
_entity_poly.entity_id
_entity_poly.type
_entity_poly.pdbx_seq_one_letter_code
_entity_poly.pdbx_strand_id
1 'polypeptide(L)'
;RKRILGSDAEALAAFEAFCSVLEERTGKAKDDEAVLGEIPECLADPWFYTILKDPVRLPTSGHVLERTNALQCLLNKQEDPFNRQPLTEADLQPLPGLGELAAKWVRARLAGDDSSAKAAVEEAQVFRASHECVD
;
A
#
# COMPACT_ATOMS: atom_id res chain seq x y z
N ARG A 1 36.10 -37.19 10.19
CA ARG A 1 35.66 -36.03 11.00
C ARG A 1 34.31 -35.57 10.48
N LYS A 2 33.20 -35.83 11.20
CA LYS A 2 31.90 -35.23 10.86
C LYS A 2 31.95 -33.76 11.29
N ARG A 3 31.92 -32.82 10.34
CA ARG A 3 31.62 -31.43 10.65
C ARG A 3 30.14 -31.36 10.95
N ILE A 4 29.77 -31.12 12.19
CA ILE A 4 28.37 -30.89 12.57
C ILE A 4 28.06 -29.45 12.14
N LEU A 5 27.25 -29.29 11.10
CA LEU A 5 26.60 -28.00 10.81
C LEU A 5 25.53 -27.77 11.88
N GLY A 6 25.58 -26.64 12.58
CA GLY A 6 24.49 -26.19 13.47
C GLY A 6 24.69 -26.43 14.97
N SER A 7 25.86 -26.11 15.55
CA SER A 7 26.07 -26.15 17.02
C SER A 7 26.38 -24.80 17.63
N ASP A 8 26.20 -23.70 16.90
CA ASP A 8 26.43 -22.37 17.45
C ASP A 8 25.17 -21.95 18.22
N ALA A 9 25.25 -22.10 19.55
CA ALA A 9 24.14 -21.80 20.45
C ALA A 9 23.68 -20.34 20.35
N GLU A 10 24.61 -19.42 20.03
CA GLU A 10 24.30 -18.01 19.82
C GLU A 10 23.48 -17.81 18.53
N ALA A 11 23.85 -18.49 17.44
CA ALA A 11 23.10 -18.44 16.19
C ALA A 11 21.70 -19.06 16.32
N LEU A 12 21.56 -20.15 17.09
CA LEU A 12 20.27 -20.76 17.39
C LEU A 12 19.39 -19.82 18.23
N ALA A 13 19.93 -19.20 19.27
CA ALA A 13 19.21 -18.24 20.10
C ALA A 13 18.79 -16.98 19.31
N ALA A 14 19.66 -16.48 18.42
CA ALA A 14 19.32 -15.37 17.54
C ALA A 14 18.20 -15.72 16.56
N PHE A 15 18.19 -16.95 16.03
CA PHE A 15 17.12 -17.43 15.17
C PHE A 15 15.79 -17.61 15.93
N GLU A 16 15.83 -18.14 17.15
CA GLU A 16 14.65 -18.24 18.01
C GLU A 16 14.05 -16.86 18.34
N ALA A 17 14.89 -15.87 18.66
CA ALA A 17 14.45 -14.49 18.87
C ALA A 17 13.83 -13.89 17.60
N PHE A 18 14.43 -14.16 16.42
CA PHE A 18 13.87 -13.73 15.14
C PHE A 18 12.50 -14.37 14.87
N CYS A 19 12.35 -15.68 15.09
CA CYS A 19 11.07 -16.38 14.96
C CYS A 19 10.00 -15.78 15.88
N SER A 20 10.34 -15.50 17.15
CA SER A 20 9.40 -14.88 18.09
C SER A 20 8.93 -13.49 17.61
N VAL A 21 9.86 -12.65 17.13
CA VAL A 21 9.51 -11.33 16.56
C VAL A 21 8.67 -11.48 15.29
N LEU A 22 8.95 -12.47 14.45
CA LEU A 22 8.14 -12.75 13.27
C LEU A 22 6.73 -13.19 13.65
N GLU A 23 6.59 -14.09 14.61
CA GLU A 23 5.28 -14.58 15.09
C GLU A 23 4.45 -13.43 15.66
N GLU A 24 5.04 -12.56 16.47
CA GLU A 24 4.36 -11.38 17.00
C GLU A 24 3.91 -10.44 15.89
N ARG A 25 4.80 -10.10 14.95
CA ARG A 25 4.49 -9.18 13.84
C ARG A 25 3.45 -9.76 12.88
N THR A 26 3.54 -11.06 12.59
CA THR A 26 2.58 -11.74 11.71
C THR A 26 1.23 -11.94 12.39
N GLY A 27 1.20 -12.20 13.69
CA GLY A 27 -0.03 -12.21 14.48
C GLY A 27 -0.73 -10.86 14.45
N LYS A 28 0.00 -9.78 14.78
CA LYS A 28 -0.54 -8.42 14.73
C LYS A 28 -1.06 -8.02 13.35
N ALA A 29 -0.34 -8.38 12.28
CA ALA A 29 -0.79 -8.09 10.92
C ALA A 29 -2.13 -8.76 10.57
N LYS A 30 -2.38 -9.98 11.05
CA LYS A 30 -3.65 -10.69 10.86
C LYS A 30 -4.78 -10.05 11.65
N ASP A 31 -4.51 -9.65 12.89
CA ASP A 31 -5.49 -8.96 13.72
C ASP A 31 -5.86 -7.61 13.09
N ASP A 32 -4.86 -6.85 12.64
CA ASP A 32 -5.08 -5.58 11.93
C ASP A 32 -5.92 -5.78 10.65
N GLU A 33 -5.65 -6.82 9.85
CA GLU A 33 -6.44 -7.16 8.65
C GLU A 33 -7.91 -7.47 9.00
N ALA A 34 -8.16 -8.22 10.07
CA ALA A 34 -9.50 -8.52 10.55
C ALA A 34 -10.26 -7.25 11.01
N VAL A 35 -9.55 -6.26 11.58
CA VAL A 35 -10.14 -4.99 12.04
C VAL A 35 -10.40 -4.03 10.88
N LEU A 36 -9.50 -3.96 9.90
CA LEU A 36 -9.61 -3.03 8.77
C LEU A 36 -10.79 -3.39 7.86
N GLY A 37 -11.06 -4.68 7.65
CA GLY A 37 -12.16 -5.15 6.81
C GLY A 37 -12.02 -4.69 5.35
N GLU A 38 -13.14 -4.38 4.71
CA GLU A 38 -13.14 -3.91 3.32
C GLU A 38 -12.57 -2.49 3.19
N ILE A 39 -11.54 -2.37 2.34
CA ILE A 39 -10.89 -1.10 2.04
C ILE A 39 -11.77 -0.31 1.07
N PRO A 40 -12.09 0.96 1.36
CA PRO A 40 -12.82 1.82 0.44
C PRO A 40 -12.08 2.02 -0.89
N GLU A 41 -12.79 1.95 -2.02
CA GLU A 41 -12.21 2.03 -3.37
C GLU A 41 -11.37 3.30 -3.60
N CYS A 42 -11.79 4.44 -3.04
CA CYS A 42 -11.03 5.69 -3.15
C CYS A 42 -9.63 5.63 -2.50
N LEU A 43 -9.40 4.70 -1.56
CA LEU A 43 -8.13 4.50 -0.85
C LEU A 43 -7.40 3.23 -1.31
N ALA A 44 -7.99 2.46 -2.22
CA ALA A 44 -7.45 1.20 -2.69
C ALA A 44 -6.77 1.35 -4.06
N ASP A 45 -5.74 0.54 -4.28
CA ASP A 45 -5.19 0.31 -5.60
C ASP A 45 -6.20 -0.47 -6.47
N PRO A 46 -6.49 -0.03 -7.71
CA PRO A 46 -7.52 -0.62 -8.57
C PRO A 46 -7.22 -2.04 -9.07
N TRP A 47 -5.99 -2.54 -8.93
CA TRP A 47 -5.65 -3.92 -9.31
C TRP A 47 -5.51 -4.85 -8.13
N PHE A 48 -4.81 -4.39 -7.11
CA PHE A 48 -4.46 -5.23 -5.98
C PHE A 48 -5.45 -5.11 -4.82
N TYR A 49 -6.35 -4.12 -4.87
CA TYR A 49 -7.32 -3.84 -3.81
C TYR A 49 -6.65 -3.66 -2.44
N THR A 50 -5.39 -3.23 -2.45
CA THR A 50 -4.59 -2.94 -1.26
C THR A 50 -4.63 -1.45 -0.95
N ILE A 51 -4.45 -1.09 0.33
CA ILE A 51 -4.37 0.30 0.76
C ILE A 51 -3.22 1.06 0.04
N LEU A 52 -3.51 2.25 -0.47
CA LEU A 52 -2.53 3.13 -1.09
C LEU A 52 -1.62 3.76 -0.02
N LYS A 53 -0.30 3.55 -0.13
CA LYS A 53 0.72 4.09 0.78
C LYS A 53 1.49 5.23 0.14
N ASP A 54 1.89 5.04 -1.12
CA ASP A 54 2.55 6.03 -1.96
C ASP A 54 1.81 6.13 -3.30
N PRO A 55 0.59 6.70 -3.30
CA PRO A 55 -0.22 6.79 -4.50
C PRO A 55 0.40 7.75 -5.53
N VAL A 56 0.38 7.32 -6.78
CA VAL A 56 0.76 8.13 -7.95
C VAL A 56 -0.39 8.18 -8.94
N ARG A 57 -0.62 9.37 -9.51
CA ARG A 57 -1.53 9.57 -10.63
C ARG A 57 -0.80 9.38 -11.95
N LEU A 58 -1.46 8.67 -12.86
CA LEU A 58 -1.04 8.50 -14.23
C LEU A 58 -1.72 9.62 -15.05
N PRO A 59 -0.97 10.59 -15.61
CA PRO A 59 -1.56 11.79 -16.21
C PRO A 59 -2.41 11.50 -17.45
N THR A 60 -2.14 10.43 -18.20
CA THR A 60 -2.84 10.13 -19.46
C THR A 60 -4.21 9.47 -19.21
N SER A 61 -4.37 8.67 -18.16
CA SER A 61 -5.65 8.01 -17.80
C SER A 61 -6.35 8.66 -16.61
N GLY A 62 -5.66 9.51 -15.84
CA GLY A 62 -6.13 10.04 -14.57
C GLY A 62 -6.20 9.01 -13.45
N HIS A 63 -5.84 7.74 -13.71
CA HIS A 63 -5.94 6.68 -12.71
C HIS A 63 -4.87 6.83 -11.64
N VAL A 64 -5.18 6.34 -10.43
CA VAL A 64 -4.27 6.35 -9.29
C VAL A 64 -3.89 4.91 -8.95
N LEU A 65 -2.59 4.66 -8.90
CA LEU A 65 -1.99 3.37 -8.54
C LEU A 65 -1.03 3.54 -7.36
N GLU A 66 -0.69 2.46 -6.69
CA GLU A 66 0.50 2.44 -5.83
C GLU A 66 1.76 2.60 -6.70
N ARG A 67 2.73 3.42 -6.27
CA ARG A 67 3.96 3.68 -7.05
C ARG A 67 4.64 2.40 -7.51
N THR A 68 4.80 1.40 -6.62
CA THR A 68 5.47 0.14 -6.98
C THR A 68 4.77 -0.60 -8.12
N ASN A 69 3.44 -0.52 -8.17
CA ASN A 69 2.63 -1.17 -9.21
C ASN A 69 2.76 -0.42 -10.54
N ALA A 70 2.72 0.91 -10.51
CA ALA A 70 2.97 1.74 -11.68
C ALA A 70 4.38 1.49 -12.26
N LEU A 71 5.41 1.46 -11.42
CA LEU A 71 6.78 1.18 -11.83
C LEU A 71 6.93 -0.22 -12.44
N GLN A 72 6.30 -1.24 -11.86
CA GLN A 72 6.32 -2.60 -12.40
C GLN A 72 5.77 -2.67 -13.83
N CYS A 73 4.72 -1.90 -14.14
CA CYS A 73 4.18 -1.79 -15.49
C CYS A 73 5.16 -1.09 -16.42
N LEU A 74 5.73 0.04 -16.00
CA LEU A 74 6.66 0.83 -16.79
C LEU A 74 7.98 0.10 -17.09
N LEU A 75 8.41 -0.80 -16.21
CA LEU A 75 9.54 -1.71 -16.44
C LEU A 75 9.26 -2.72 -17.56
N ASN A 76 8.02 -3.19 -17.68
CA ASN A 76 7.62 -4.10 -18.75
C ASN A 76 7.40 -3.35 -20.06
N LYS A 77 6.72 -2.20 -20.00
CA LYS A 77 6.39 -1.36 -21.15
C LYS A 77 6.13 0.08 -20.70
N GLN A 78 6.76 1.05 -21.37
CA GLN A 78 6.60 2.49 -21.10
C GLN A 78 5.28 3.03 -21.66
N GLU A 79 4.17 2.45 -21.21
CA GLU A 79 2.81 2.82 -21.57
C GLU A 79 1.93 2.79 -20.31
N ASP A 80 0.95 3.68 -20.27
CA ASP A 80 -0.12 3.63 -19.28
C ASP A 80 -0.92 2.32 -19.45
N PRO A 81 -1.15 1.58 -18.37
CA PRO A 81 -1.72 0.23 -18.44
C PRO A 81 -3.24 0.21 -18.68
N PHE A 82 -3.92 1.37 -18.63
CA PHE A 82 -5.36 1.51 -18.84
C PHE A 82 -5.70 1.98 -20.26
N ASN A 83 -4.90 2.88 -20.84
CA ASN A 83 -5.17 3.46 -22.16
C ASN A 83 -4.07 3.23 -23.20
N ARG A 84 -2.94 2.63 -22.81
CA ARG A 84 -1.77 2.30 -23.65
C ARG A 84 -1.08 3.52 -24.28
N GLN A 85 -1.32 4.72 -23.76
CA GLN A 85 -0.59 5.92 -24.16
C GLN A 85 0.83 5.87 -23.62
N PRO A 86 1.83 6.46 -24.32
CA PRO A 86 3.19 6.55 -23.81
C PRO A 86 3.22 7.20 -22.42
N LEU A 87 3.93 6.57 -21.49
CA LEU A 87 4.08 7.05 -20.12
C LEU A 87 5.46 6.63 -19.60
N THR A 88 6.15 7.53 -18.92
CA THR A 88 7.43 7.25 -18.26
C THR A 88 7.32 7.43 -16.75
N GLU A 89 8.31 6.95 -16.02
CA GLU A 89 8.36 7.11 -14.55
C GLU A 89 8.38 8.60 -14.14
N ALA A 90 9.02 9.45 -14.93
CA ALA A 90 9.09 10.89 -14.66
C ALA A 90 7.74 11.61 -14.80
N ASP A 91 6.79 11.01 -15.53
CA ASP A 91 5.45 11.55 -15.73
C ASP A 91 4.51 11.22 -14.57
N LEU A 92 4.90 10.31 -13.66
CA LEU A 92 4.08 9.93 -12.51
C LEU A 92 3.95 11.09 -11.53
N GLN A 93 2.71 11.46 -11.19
CA GLN A 93 2.41 12.57 -10.30
C GLN A 93 2.14 12.05 -8.88
N PRO A 94 3.00 12.32 -7.87
CA PRO A 94 2.77 11.88 -6.50
C PRO A 94 1.51 12.52 -5.89
N LEU A 95 0.73 11.74 -5.15
CA LEU A 95 -0.46 12.20 -4.42
C LEU A 95 -0.32 12.00 -2.90
N PRO A 96 0.66 12.65 -2.22
CA PRO A 96 0.91 12.41 -0.79
C PRO A 96 -0.33 12.65 0.09
N GLY A 97 -1.19 13.61 -0.26
CA GLY A 97 -2.45 13.86 0.45
C GLY A 97 -3.39 12.65 0.46
N LEU A 98 -3.46 11.86 -0.62
CA LEU A 98 -4.26 10.65 -0.65
C LEU A 98 -3.65 9.55 0.23
N GLY A 99 -2.32 9.45 0.27
CA GLY A 99 -1.62 8.53 1.17
C GLY A 99 -1.82 8.89 2.65
N GLU A 100 -1.85 10.18 2.98
CA GLU A 100 -2.16 10.67 4.33
C GLU A 100 -3.59 10.32 4.75
N LEU A 101 -4.55 10.44 3.83
CA LEU A 101 -5.95 10.06 4.06
C LEU A 101 -6.10 8.54 4.23
N ALA A 102 -5.38 7.74 3.45
CA ALA A 102 -5.32 6.30 3.63
C ALA A 102 -4.76 5.92 5.02
N ALA A 103 -3.66 6.55 5.44
CA ALA A 103 -3.09 6.35 6.76
C ALA A 103 -4.00 6.85 7.90
N LYS A 104 -4.76 7.93 7.68
CA LYS A 104 -5.79 8.43 8.61
C LYS A 104 -6.91 7.40 8.76
N TRP A 105 -7.40 6.83 7.67
CA TRP A 105 -8.42 5.78 7.66
C TRP A 105 -7.98 4.53 8.42
N VAL A 106 -6.76 4.03 8.13
CA VAL A 106 -6.19 2.86 8.82
C VAL A 106 -6.12 3.12 10.34
N ARG A 107 -5.57 4.26 10.75
CA ARG A 107 -5.47 4.61 12.18
C ARG A 107 -6.84 4.69 12.85
N ALA A 108 -7.82 5.30 12.19
CA ALA A 108 -9.17 5.43 12.72
C ALA A 108 -9.85 4.06 12.90
N ARG A 109 -9.72 3.17 11.91
CA ARG A 109 -10.23 1.79 11.99
C ARG A 109 -9.59 0.98 13.11
N LEU A 110 -8.26 1.02 13.22
CA LEU A 110 -7.54 0.34 14.30
C LEU A 110 -7.88 0.89 15.69
N ALA A 111 -8.31 2.16 15.77
CA ALA A 111 -8.79 2.79 17.01
C ALA A 111 -10.30 2.53 17.28
N GLY A 112 -11.02 1.87 16.37
CA GLY A 112 -12.46 1.68 16.46
C GLY A 112 -13.29 2.95 16.24
N ASP A 113 -12.70 4.00 15.65
CA ASP A 113 -13.38 5.26 15.34
C ASP A 113 -13.91 5.27 13.91
N ASP A 114 -15.08 4.66 13.73
CA ASP A 114 -15.76 4.60 12.43
C ASP A 114 -16.14 6.00 11.88
N SER A 115 -16.32 7.00 12.76
CA SER A 115 -16.68 8.35 12.35
C SER A 115 -15.53 9.05 11.64
N SER A 116 -14.33 8.97 12.22
CA SER A 116 -13.10 9.49 11.61
C SER A 116 -12.70 8.68 10.37
N ALA A 117 -12.95 7.37 10.37
CA ALA A 117 -12.73 6.54 9.19
C ALA A 117 -13.63 6.99 8.04
N LYS A 118 -14.92 7.21 8.28
CA LYS A 118 -15.87 7.69 7.26
C LYS A 118 -15.50 9.08 6.74
N ALA A 119 -15.09 10.00 7.62
CA ALA A 119 -14.62 11.33 7.22
C ALA A 119 -13.40 11.25 6.29
N ALA A 120 -12.44 10.37 6.60
CA ALA A 120 -11.26 10.18 5.74
C ALA A 120 -11.63 9.66 4.34
N VAL A 121 -12.67 8.81 4.23
CA VAL A 121 -13.19 8.33 2.93
C VAL A 121 -13.80 9.47 2.13
N GLU A 122 -14.64 10.30 2.76
CA GLU A 122 -15.28 11.43 2.10
C GLU A 122 -14.23 12.47 1.63
N GLU A 123 -13.26 12.79 2.48
CA GLU A 123 -12.11 13.63 2.12
C GLU A 123 -11.33 13.04 0.94
N ALA A 124 -11.11 11.71 0.90
CA ALA A 124 -10.40 11.04 -0.17
C ALA A 124 -11.17 11.04 -1.49
N GLN A 125 -12.50 10.89 -1.45
CA GLN A 125 -13.36 10.99 -2.63
C GLN A 125 -13.31 12.40 -3.23
N VAL A 126 -13.40 13.44 -2.39
CA VAL A 126 -13.27 14.84 -2.84
C VAL A 126 -11.87 15.10 -3.40
N PHE A 127 -10.83 14.60 -2.72
CA PHE A 127 -9.45 14.73 -3.19
C PHE A 127 -9.28 14.12 -4.57
N ARG A 128 -9.75 12.88 -4.79
CA ARG A 128 -9.66 12.22 -6.10
C ARG A 128 -10.47 12.93 -7.18
N ALA A 129 -11.70 13.35 -6.89
CA ALA A 129 -12.51 14.10 -7.83
C ALA A 129 -11.82 15.40 -8.30
N SER A 130 -11.09 16.09 -7.41
CA SER A 130 -10.32 17.28 -7.78
C SER A 130 -9.08 17.00 -8.64
N HIS A 131 -8.57 15.77 -8.63
CA HIS A 131 -7.39 15.34 -9.39
C HIS A 131 -7.76 14.48 -10.63
N GLU A 132 -9.05 14.23 -10.89
CA GLU A 132 -9.53 13.51 -12.07
C GLU A 132 -9.67 14.40 -13.32
N CYS A 133 -9.52 15.73 -13.20
CA CYS A 133 -9.55 16.62 -14.37
C CYS A 133 -8.44 16.26 -15.37
N VAL A 134 -8.87 15.68 -16.49
CA VAL A 134 -8.10 15.51 -17.71
C VAL A 134 -8.26 16.83 -18.48
N ASP A 135 -7.19 17.62 -18.59
CA ASP A 135 -7.09 18.70 -19.57
C ASP A 135 -6.85 18.11 -20.98
#